data_AF-A0A0M3JMU1-F1
#
_entry.id   AF-A0A0M3JMU1-F1
#
_cell.length_a   1.000
_cell.length_b   1.000
_cell.length_c   1.000
_cell.angle_alpha   90.00
_cell.angle_beta   90.00
_cell.angle_gamma   90.00
#
_symmetry.space_group_name_H-M   'P 1'
#
loop_
_entity.id
_entity.type
_entity.pdbx_description
1 polymer ?
#
loop_
_entity_poly.entity_id
_entity_poly.type
_entity_poly.pdbx_seq_one_letter_code
_entity_poly.pdbx_strand_id
1 'polypeptide(L)' 'LRTTEKSGASFIRTDQLDGETDWKLRIAVPVTQNLPKDEDIFDLNVEVYAEKPQKDIHDFVGTFKVTG' A
#
# COMPACT_ATOMS: atom_id res chain seq x y z
N LEU A 1 5.78 -0.31 2.34
CA LEU A 1 5.56 -1.00 1.04
C LEU A 1 5.47 -2.52 1.19
N ARG A 2 5.85 -3.09 2.33
CA ARG A 2 5.60 -4.49 2.69
C ARG A 2 5.21 -4.58 4.17
N THR A 3 4.82 -5.77 4.61
CA THR A 3 4.46 -6.08 6.00
C THR A 3 5.28 -7.29 6.46
N THR A 4 5.37 -7.50 7.78
CA THR A 4 6.00 -8.70 8.38
C THR A 4 5.15 -9.95 8.19
N GLU A 5 3.87 -9.78 7.82
CA GLU A 5 2.94 -10.87 7.56
C GLU A 5 3.12 -11.34 6.10
N LYS A 6 3.25 -12.65 5.90
CA LYS A 6 3.71 -13.20 4.61
C LYS A 6 2.74 -12.94 3.46
N SER A 7 1.43 -12.82 3.72
CA SER A 7 0.46 -12.50 2.67
C SER A 7 0.46 -11.02 2.28
N GLY A 8 1.22 -10.18 3.01
CA GLY A 8 1.23 -8.73 2.84
C GLY A 8 0.02 -8.03 3.44
N ALA A 9 -0.77 -8.75 4.25
CA ALA A 9 -1.91 -8.20 4.95
C ALA A 9 -1.48 -7.27 6.08
N SER A 10 -2.30 -6.26 6.31
CA SER A 10 -2.29 -5.40 7.48
C SER A 10 -3.72 -4.99 7.77
N PHE A 11 -4.04 -4.86 9.05
CA PHE A 11 -5.36 -4.45 9.50
C PHE A 11 -5.24 -3.07 10.13
N ILE A 12 -6.02 -2.11 9.64
CA ILE A 12 -6.05 -0.75 10.13
C ILE A 12 -7.44 -0.40 10.67
N ARG A 13 -7.49 0.47 11.67
CA ARG A 13 -8.73 1.08 12.14
C ARG A 13 -8.88 2.47 11.54
N THR A 14 -10.11 2.84 11.21
CA THR A 14 -10.43 4.12 10.57
C THR A 14 -11.36 4.99 11.40
N ASP A 15 -11.54 4.69 12.70
CA ASP A 15 -12.48 5.41 13.57
C ASP A 15 -12.26 6.94 13.63
N GLN A 16 -11.02 7.42 13.46
CA GLN A 16 -10.72 8.85 13.39
C GLN A 16 -11.00 9.51 12.02
N LEU A 17 -11.29 8.71 10.98
CA LEU A 17 -11.61 9.17 9.63
C LEU A 17 -13.11 9.12 9.35
N ASP A 18 -13.78 8.03 9.71
CA ASP A 18 -15.19 7.77 9.40
C ASP A 18 -16.04 7.30 10.59
N GLY A 19 -15.43 7.10 11.76
CA GLY A 19 -16.12 6.57 12.95
C GLY A 19 -16.29 5.04 12.95
N GLU A 20 -15.78 4.33 11.94
CA GLU A 20 -15.89 2.87 11.89
C GLU A 20 -14.89 2.18 12.82
N THR A 21 -15.41 1.26 13.65
CA THR A 21 -14.60 0.50 14.62
C THR A 21 -14.08 -0.83 14.06
N ASP A 22 -14.55 -1.23 12.89
CA ASP A 22 -14.15 -2.48 12.25
C ASP A 22 -12.73 -2.38 11.67
N TRP A 23 -12.02 -3.51 11.71
CA TRP A 23 -10.70 -3.61 11.09
C TRP A 23 -10.81 -3.67 9.58
N LYS A 24 -10.15 -2.75 8.88
CA LYS A 24 -10.03 -2.76 7.41
C LYS A 24 -8.76 -3.50 7.00
N LEU A 25 -8.93 -4.54 6.18
CA LEU A 25 -7.81 -5.24 5.55
C LEU A 25 -7.19 -4.39 4.44
N ARG A 26 -5.87 -4.25 4.46
CA ARG A 26 -5.05 -3.66 3.41
C ARG A 26 -3.96 -4.65 3.01
N ILE A 27 -3.71 -4.77 1.71
CA ILE A 27 -2.71 -5.67 1.13
C ILE A 27 -1.57 -4.84 0.53
N ALA A 28 -0.34 -5.20 0.86
CA ALA A 28 0.86 -4.60 0.28
C ALA A 28 1.00 -4.91 -1.22
N VAL A 29 1.73 -4.06 -1.94
CA VAL A 29 2.02 -4.29 -3.37
C VAL A 29 2.85 -5.58 -3.50
N PRO A 30 2.44 -6.56 -4.33
CA PRO A 30 3.09 -7.88 -4.36
C PRO A 30 4.60 -7.82 -4.65
N VAL A 31 5.02 -6.94 -5.56
CA VAL A 31 6.45 -6.77 -5.91
C VAL A 31 7.28 -6.42 -4.69
N THR A 32 6.84 -5.45 -3.89
CA THR A 32 7.58 -5.00 -2.71
C THR A 32 7.44 -5.96 -1.54
N GLN A 33 6.30 -6.66 -1.43
CA GLN A 33 6.10 -7.71 -0.42
C GLN A 33 7.05 -8.90 -0.60
N ASN A 34 7.34 -9.25 -1.85
CA ASN A 34 8.14 -10.41 -2.22
C ASN A 34 9.66 -10.17 -2.20
N LEU A 35 10.12 -8.96 -1.86
CA LEU A 35 11.54 -8.67 -1.72
C LEU A 35 12.18 -9.53 -0.59
N PRO A 36 13.36 -10.12 -0.79
CA PRO A 36 14.05 -10.89 0.25
C PRO A 36 14.37 -10.07 1.50
N LYS A 37 14.84 -8.83 1.32
CA LYS A 37 15.19 -7.89 2.37
C LYS A 37 14.60 -6.52 2.10
N ASP A 38 14.53 -5.70 3.15
CA ASP A 38 14.01 -4.34 3.06
C ASP A 38 14.94 -3.43 2.23
N GLU A 39 16.25 -3.72 2.26
CA GLU A 39 17.30 -3.02 1.52
C GLU A 39 17.11 -3.13 0.00
N ASP A 40 16.60 -4.26 -0.47
CA ASP A 40 16.44 -4.57 -1.90
C ASP A 40 15.46 -3.61 -2.60
N ILE A 41 14.70 -2.82 -1.84
CA ILE A 41 13.83 -1.79 -2.39
C ILE A 41 14.61 -0.66 -3.08
N PHE A 42 15.85 -0.40 -2.64
CA PHE A 42 16.69 0.66 -3.21
C PHE A 42 17.16 0.32 -4.63
N ASP A 43 17.12 -0.95 -5.00
CA ASP A 43 17.49 -1.41 -6.34
C ASP A 43 16.31 -1.37 -7.34
N LEU A 44 15.10 -1.07 -6.86
CA LEU A 44 13.93 -0.96 -7.72
C LEU A 44 13.84 0.42 -8.35
N ASN A 45 13.88 0.47 -9.67
CA ASN A 45 13.40 1.63 -10.42
C ASN A 45 11.87 1.54 -10.52
N VAL A 46 11.17 2.55 -9.99
CA VAL A 46 9.71 2.54 -9.89
C VAL A 46 9.15 3.90 -10.27
N GLU A 47 8.05 3.86 -11.02
CA GLU A 47 7.17 4.99 -11.27
C GLU A 47 5.83 4.74 -10.55
N VAL A 48 5.32 5.78 -9.88
CA VAL A 48 4.01 5.74 -9.22
C VAL A 48 3.14 6.85 -9.77
N TYR A 49 1.99 6.47 -10.30
CA TYR A 49 0.89 7.40 -10.57
C TYR A 49 -0.07 7.40 -9.39
N ALA A 50 -0.48 8.59 -8.97
CA ALA A 50 -1.59 8.81 -8.05
C ALA A 50 -2.53 9.83 -8.67
N GLU A 51 -3.83 9.62 -8.50
CA GLU A 51 -4.84 10.59 -8.91
C GLU A 51 -4.69 11.95 -8.19
N LYS A 52 -5.44 12.94 -8.69
CA LYS A 52 -5.46 14.27 -8.07
C LYS A 52 -6.04 14.19 -6.65
N PRO A 53 -5.55 15.02 -5.71
CA PRO A 53 -6.11 15.07 -4.36
C PRO A 53 -7.62 15.36 -4.39
N GLN A 54 -8.38 14.55 -3.66
CA GLN A 54 -9.82 14.70 -3.51
C GLN A 54 -10.26 14.50 -2.06
N LYS A 55 -11.51 14.88 -1.76
CA LYS A 55 -12.10 14.77 -0.41
C LYS A 55 -12.90 13.48 -0.21
N ASP A 56 -12.75 12.50 -1.10
CA ASP A 56 -13.29 11.16 -0.91
C ASP A 56 -12.24 10.30 -0.17
N ILE A 57 -12.63 9.70 0.95
CA ILE A 57 -11.75 8.88 1.78
C ILE A 57 -11.87 7.38 1.47
N HIS A 58 -12.88 6.99 0.71
CA HIS A 58 -13.19 5.59 0.40
C HIS A 58 -12.64 5.15 -0.96
N ASP A 59 -12.31 6.10 -1.83
CA ASP A 59 -11.76 5.82 -3.16
C ASP A 59 -10.33 6.35 -3.32
N PHE A 60 -9.51 5.58 -4.04
CA PHE A 60 -8.16 5.98 -4.43
C PHE A 60 -7.74 5.24 -5.70
N VAL A 61 -7.39 5.99 -6.73
CA VAL A 61 -6.80 5.43 -7.96
C VAL A 61 -5.30 5.73 -8.03
N GLY A 62 -4.52 4.66 -8.11
CA GLY A 62 -3.09 4.74 -8.32
C GLY A 62 -2.57 3.59 -9.17
N THR A 63 -1.37 3.76 -9.73
CA THR A 63 -0.67 2.70 -10.48
C THR A 63 0.77 2.65 -10.00
N PHE A 64 1.22 1.46 -9.63
CA PHE A 64 2.61 1.17 -9.29
C PHE A 64 3.24 0.42 -10.46
N LYS A 65 4.33 0.96 -11.01
CA LYS A 65 5.01 0.37 -12.16
C LYS A 65 6.50 0.26 -11.88
N VAL A 66 7.03 -0.96 -11.93
CA VAL A 66 8.48 -1.18 -11.96
C VAL A 66 8.98 -0.80 -13.35
N THR A 67 9.97 0.08 -13.41
CA THR A 67 10.63 0.53 -14.62
C THR A 67 12.02 -0.09 -14.72
N GLY A 68 12.54 -0.19 -15.94
CA GLY A 68 13.86 -0.72 -16.26
C GLY A 68 14.40 -0.01 -17.48
#